data_AF-A0A2M9HLD8-F1
#
_entry.id   AF-A0A2M9HLD8-F1
#
_cell.length_a   1.000
_cell.length_b   1.000
_cell.length_c   1.000
_cell.angle_alpha   90.00
_cell.angle_beta   90.00
_cell.angle_gamma   90.00
#
_symmetry.space_group_name_H-M   'P 1'
#
loop_
_entity.id
_entity.type
_entity.pdbx_description
1 polymer ?
#
loop_
_entity_poly.entity_id
_entity_poly.type
_entity_poly.pdbx_seq_one_letter_code
_entity_poly.pdbx_strand_id
1 'polypeptide(L)'
;MPPRIRKSNDTLGTLIQTRRLELGMTIEEAAAKAQVGAKTWGKYENGESMRQDKVRGVCRALRWKTLPDTVQSDIRLKSSIGDSPSFNDDGITIDESHDAWSAYLAETFGRDAAIAFAYGSDIQFDQISEDLAELGKLPRGSHLGQLDCSWTADLLPEQFLTRYDYEFVYALRQTVNALRTRFTRGYTRLHSVIEELTFYLILQEADSLPDVYPPFAHGDYHDGEWEEWFGDVCGDTDLIDLLYGDYVISPDNIYHFDHWLKQQFYMPQPKGDHQPDDTQDDDHLIK
;
A
#
# COMPACT_ATOMS: atom_id res chain seq x y z
N MET A 1 15.35 -5.00 17.23
CA MET A 1 15.24 -3.66 17.85
C MET A 1 14.21 -3.71 18.97
N PRO A 2 14.37 -2.97 20.07
CA PRO A 2 13.31 -2.84 21.06
C PRO A 2 12.10 -2.12 20.43
N PRO A 3 10.86 -2.53 20.75
CA PRO A 3 9.66 -1.90 20.19
C PRO A 3 9.57 -0.44 20.65
N ARG A 4 9.30 0.48 19.71
CA ARG A 4 9.13 1.91 20.01
C ARG A 4 7.85 2.10 20.84
N ILE A 5 7.99 2.70 22.02
CA ILE A 5 6.92 2.94 22.99
C ILE A 5 6.58 4.43 22.96
N ARG A 6 5.34 4.82 22.56
CA ARG A 6 4.89 6.22 22.70
C ARG A 6 4.66 6.53 24.19
N LYS A 7 5.17 7.66 24.68
CA LYS A 7 4.99 8.09 26.07
C LYS A 7 3.50 8.33 26.39
N SER A 8 3.15 8.02 27.64
CA SER A 8 1.83 8.18 28.27
C SER A 8 1.27 9.59 28.11
N ASN A 9 -0.03 9.69 27.79
CA ASN A 9 -0.80 10.93 27.82
C ASN A 9 -2.22 10.64 28.34
N ASP A 10 -2.51 11.07 29.57
CA ASP A 10 -3.80 10.87 30.25
C ASP A 10 -5.00 11.43 29.44
N THR A 11 -4.74 12.46 28.62
CA THR A 11 -5.73 13.04 27.71
C THR A 11 -6.15 12.06 26.62
N LEU A 12 -5.20 11.29 26.07
CA LEU A 12 -5.47 10.29 25.04
C LEU A 12 -6.25 9.10 25.62
N GLY A 13 -5.91 8.65 26.83
CA GLY A 13 -6.65 7.59 27.52
C GLY A 13 -8.12 7.94 27.73
N THR A 14 -8.38 9.20 28.12
CA THR A 14 -9.74 9.74 28.27
C THR A 14 -10.50 9.78 26.94
N LEU A 15 -9.84 10.15 25.84
CA LEU A 15 -10.44 10.15 24.49
C LEU A 15 -10.78 8.73 24.03
N ILE A 16 -9.88 7.76 24.24
CA ILE A 16 -10.10 6.34 23.92
C ILE A 16 -11.33 5.82 24.67
N GLN A 17 -11.41 6.09 25.97
CA GLN A 17 -12.54 5.70 26.79
C GLN A 17 -13.85 6.34 26.33
N THR A 18 -13.84 7.66 26.11
CA THR A 18 -15.03 8.41 25.68
C THR A 18 -15.54 7.87 24.35
N ARG A 19 -14.65 7.67 23.38
CA ARG A 19 -15.03 7.15 22.05
C ARG A 19 -15.58 5.73 22.11
N ARG A 20 -15.00 4.86 22.95
CA ARG A 20 -15.54 3.50 23.15
C ARG A 20 -16.97 3.55 23.69
N LEU A 21 -17.24 4.42 24.66
CA LEU A 21 -18.57 4.60 25.25
C LEU A 21 -19.57 5.17 24.24
N GLU A 22 -19.17 6.14 23.41
CA GLU A 22 -20.00 6.66 22.31
C GLU A 22 -20.41 5.58 21.31
N LEU A 23 -19.51 4.63 21.05
CA LEU A 23 -19.75 3.48 20.18
C LEU A 23 -20.54 2.34 20.88
N GLY A 24 -20.90 2.52 22.15
CA GLY A 24 -21.67 1.54 22.92
C GLY A 24 -20.94 0.23 23.19
N MET A 25 -19.60 0.24 23.18
CA MET A 25 -18.80 -0.98 23.31
C MET A 25 -18.32 -1.21 24.75
N THR A 26 -18.30 -2.47 25.17
CA THR A 26 -17.58 -2.91 26.38
C THR A 26 -16.06 -2.90 26.19
N ILE A 27 -15.30 -2.96 27.28
CA ILE A 27 -13.83 -3.04 27.22
C ILE A 27 -13.41 -4.31 26.48
N GLU A 28 -14.08 -5.43 26.75
CA GLU A 28 -13.81 -6.73 26.16
C GLU A 28 -14.04 -6.72 24.65
N GLU A 29 -15.14 -6.11 24.19
CA GLU A 29 -15.44 -6.00 22.76
C GLU A 29 -14.48 -5.06 22.02
N ALA A 30 -14.12 -3.92 22.63
CA ALA A 30 -13.18 -2.99 22.02
C ALA A 30 -11.76 -3.59 21.97
N ALA A 31 -11.36 -4.29 23.04
CA ALA A 31 -10.10 -5.00 23.12
C ALA A 31 -10.03 -6.13 22.08
N ALA A 32 -11.10 -6.92 21.92
CA ALA A 32 -11.20 -7.95 20.90
C ALA A 32 -11.09 -7.36 19.49
N LYS A 33 -11.80 -6.25 19.20
CA LYS A 33 -11.74 -5.55 17.91
C LYS A 33 -10.35 -4.95 17.62
N ALA A 34 -9.63 -4.53 18.65
CA ALA A 34 -8.27 -4.02 18.53
C ALA A 34 -7.19 -5.11 18.68
N GLN A 35 -7.60 -6.36 18.85
CA GLN A 35 -6.71 -7.51 19.02
C GLN A 35 -5.68 -7.32 20.14
N VAL A 36 -6.17 -6.82 21.27
CA VAL A 36 -5.42 -6.70 22.52
C VAL A 36 -6.20 -7.37 23.66
N GLY A 37 -5.50 -7.77 24.73
CA GLY A 37 -6.19 -8.28 25.92
C GLY A 37 -6.99 -7.17 26.62
N ALA A 38 -8.12 -7.50 27.24
CA ALA A 38 -8.96 -6.53 27.98
C ALA A 38 -8.17 -5.76 29.05
N LYS A 39 -7.23 -6.43 29.73
CA LYS A 39 -6.31 -5.78 30.69
C LYS A 39 -5.37 -4.78 30.01
N THR A 40 -4.95 -5.04 28.78
CA THR A 40 -4.12 -4.14 27.97
C THR A 40 -4.91 -2.94 27.48
N TRP A 41 -6.17 -3.14 27.08
CA TRP A 41 -7.07 -2.05 26.74
C TRP A 41 -7.32 -1.11 27.92
N GLY A 42 -7.60 -1.66 29.10
CA GLY A 42 -7.77 -0.85 30.32
C GLY A 42 -6.54 0.01 30.66
N LYS A 43 -5.34 -0.45 30.33
CA LYS A 43 -4.10 0.34 30.48
C LYS A 43 -4.09 1.55 29.53
N TYR A 44 -4.57 1.39 28.30
CA TYR A 44 -4.67 2.48 27.33
C TYR A 44 -5.66 3.55 27.77
N GLU A 45 -6.82 3.16 28.31
CA GLU A 45 -7.78 4.11 28.89
C GLU A 45 -7.22 4.87 30.10
N ASN A 46 -6.34 4.23 30.87
CA ASN A 46 -5.63 4.85 31.98
C ASN A 46 -4.41 5.67 31.56
N GLY A 47 -4.23 5.94 30.25
CA GLY A 47 -3.16 6.80 29.74
C GLY A 47 -1.77 6.14 29.69
N GLU A 48 -1.67 4.82 29.89
CA GLU A 48 -0.40 4.11 29.78
C GLU A 48 0.11 4.08 28.33
N SER A 49 1.43 3.93 28.19
CA SER A 49 2.10 3.91 26.90
C SER A 49 1.60 2.80 25.97
N MET A 50 1.27 3.18 24.74
CA MET A 50 0.85 2.26 23.69
C MET A 50 2.02 2.01 22.73
N ARG A 51 2.25 0.74 22.39
CA ARG A 51 3.24 0.39 21.36
C ARG A 51 2.67 0.69 19.98
N GLN A 52 3.54 1.10 19.06
CA GLN A 52 3.15 1.56 17.72
C GLN A 52 2.40 0.49 16.91
N ASP A 53 2.75 -0.79 17.08
CA ASP A 53 2.05 -1.94 16.50
C ASP A 53 0.59 -2.07 16.97
N LYS A 54 0.24 -1.49 18.13
CA LYS A 54 -1.11 -1.54 18.71
C LYS A 54 -1.97 -0.32 18.40
N VAL A 55 -1.36 0.75 17.91
CA VAL A 55 -2.06 1.99 17.54
C VAL A 55 -3.11 1.74 16.47
N ARG A 56 -2.77 0.96 15.43
CA ARG A 56 -3.67 0.69 14.29
C ARG A 56 -4.89 -0.13 14.71
N GLY A 57 -4.71 -1.17 15.52
CA GLY A 57 -5.82 -1.97 16.07
C GLY A 57 -6.78 -1.12 16.93
N VAL A 58 -6.23 -0.20 17.73
CA VAL A 58 -7.03 0.73 18.54
C VAL A 58 -7.80 1.73 17.66
N CYS A 59 -7.16 2.32 16.65
CA CYS A 59 -7.83 3.21 15.69
C CYS A 59 -8.98 2.50 14.97
N ARG A 60 -8.75 1.28 14.49
CA ARG A 60 -9.75 0.44 13.82
C ARG A 60 -10.94 0.16 14.75
N ALA A 61 -10.69 -0.25 16.00
CA ALA A 61 -11.75 -0.51 16.96
C ALA A 61 -12.59 0.74 17.26
N LEU A 62 -11.96 1.92 17.31
CA LEU A 62 -12.62 3.20 17.65
C LEU A 62 -13.17 3.97 16.44
N ARG A 63 -13.05 3.41 15.23
CA ARG A 63 -13.42 4.08 13.96
C ARG A 63 -12.74 5.44 13.82
N TRP A 64 -11.46 5.49 14.16
CA TRP A 64 -10.61 6.64 13.92
C TRP A 64 -9.69 6.35 12.75
N LYS A 65 -9.49 7.34 11.88
CA LYS A 65 -8.50 7.27 10.80
C LYS A 65 -7.08 7.25 11.39
N THR A 66 -6.82 8.13 12.37
CA THR A 66 -5.58 8.19 13.14
C THR A 66 -5.87 8.51 14.61
N LEU A 67 -4.90 8.29 15.50
CA LEU A 67 -5.07 8.71 16.91
C LEU A 67 -5.19 10.24 16.95
N PRO A 68 -6.14 10.80 17.73
CA PRO A 68 -6.23 12.23 17.90
C PRO A 68 -4.91 12.79 18.44
N ASP A 69 -4.29 13.69 17.67
CA ASP A 69 -3.12 14.42 18.14
C ASP A 69 -3.55 15.32 19.30
N THR A 70 -3.01 15.01 20.47
CA THR A 70 -3.26 15.77 21.70
C THR A 70 -2.36 16.99 21.74
N VAL A 71 -2.39 17.81 20.68
CA VAL A 71 -1.92 19.19 20.70
C VAL A 71 -2.74 20.02 19.69
N GLN A 72 -3.84 20.61 20.15
CA GLN A 72 -4.25 21.96 19.69
C GLN A 72 -5.45 22.50 20.50
N SER A 73 -5.14 23.04 21.68
CA SER A 73 -5.69 24.32 22.08
C SER A 73 -4.51 25.14 22.60
N ASP A 74 -3.86 25.90 21.69
CA ASP A 74 -3.22 27.21 21.99
C ASP A 74 -2.20 27.73 20.95
N ILE A 75 -2.04 27.12 19.77
CA ILE A 75 -1.13 27.72 18.75
C ILE A 75 -1.85 27.88 17.41
N ARG A 76 -2.95 28.65 17.44
CA ARG A 76 -3.36 29.49 16.31
C ARG A 76 -3.35 30.95 16.77
N LEU A 77 -2.16 31.52 16.94
CA LEU A 77 -1.86 32.92 16.63
C LEU A 77 -0.39 33.22 16.98
N LYS A 78 0.46 33.25 15.96
CA LYS A 78 1.32 34.39 15.60
C LYS A 78 2.45 33.90 14.70
N SER A 79 2.17 34.04 13.40
CA SER A 79 3.15 34.48 12.43
C SER A 79 4.02 35.60 13.01
N SER A 80 5.34 35.45 12.98
CA SER A 80 6.28 36.50 12.60
C SER A 80 7.73 36.02 12.66
N ILE A 81 8.36 36.10 11.49
CA ILE A 81 9.77 36.45 11.25
C ILE A 81 10.80 35.34 11.54
N GLY A 82 11.35 34.82 10.44
CA GLY A 82 12.80 34.69 10.25
C GLY A 82 13.51 33.74 11.20
N ASP A 83 13.50 32.46 10.84
CA ASP A 83 14.68 31.60 10.73
C ASP A 83 14.13 30.20 10.45
N SER A 84 14.50 29.64 9.29
CA SER A 84 14.15 28.26 8.95
C SER A 84 14.77 27.34 10.01
N PRO A 85 13.99 26.70 10.88
CA PRO A 85 14.56 25.78 11.85
C PRO A 85 14.94 24.52 11.08
N SER A 86 16.20 24.13 11.14
CA SER A 86 16.59 22.76 10.79
C SER A 86 15.74 21.84 11.68
N PHE A 87 14.80 21.12 11.07
CA PHE A 87 14.06 20.06 11.75
C PHE A 87 15.05 18.92 12.02
N ASN A 88 15.67 18.95 13.19
CA ASN A 88 16.20 17.75 13.82
C ASN A 88 14.99 17.07 14.48
N ASP A 89 14.25 16.31 13.70
CA ASP A 89 13.19 15.41 14.14
C ASP A 89 13.65 13.99 13.80
N ASP A 90 13.62 13.06 14.77
CA ASP A 90 13.95 11.63 14.57
C ASP A 90 12.86 10.91 13.72
N GLY A 91 12.27 11.63 12.76
CA GLY A 91 11.24 11.22 11.83
C GLY A 91 11.81 10.35 10.70
N ILE A 92 10.91 9.61 10.05
CA ILE A 92 11.23 8.85 8.84
C ILE A 92 11.71 9.86 7.80
N THR A 93 12.98 9.79 7.39
CA THR A 93 13.51 10.62 6.30
C THR A 93 13.63 9.73 5.08
N ILE A 94 12.94 10.10 4.01
CA ILE A 94 13.00 9.37 2.72
C ILE A 94 13.62 10.33 1.72
N ASP A 95 14.82 9.97 1.30
CA ASP A 95 15.62 10.76 0.37
C ASP A 95 16.29 9.85 -0.66
N GLU A 96 17.15 10.45 -1.49
CA GLU A 96 17.87 9.77 -2.58
C GLU A 96 18.77 8.62 -2.12
N SER A 97 19.07 8.53 -0.81
CA SER A 97 19.85 7.44 -0.24
C SER A 97 19.01 6.19 0.10
N HIS A 98 17.68 6.28 0.00
CA HIS A 98 16.80 5.16 0.28
C HIS A 98 17.01 4.00 -0.70
N ASP A 99 17.05 2.76 -0.20
CA ASP A 99 17.33 1.57 -1.03
C ASP A 99 16.32 1.35 -2.18
N ALA A 100 15.09 1.86 -2.00
CA ALA A 100 14.02 1.82 -3.00
C ALA A 100 13.87 3.13 -3.80
N TRP A 101 14.78 4.10 -3.65
CA TRP A 101 14.69 5.38 -4.35
C TRP A 101 14.75 5.21 -5.87
N SER A 102 13.74 5.74 -6.57
CA SER A 102 13.73 5.77 -8.04
C SER A 102 13.98 7.19 -8.54
N ALA A 103 15.18 7.43 -9.08
CA ALA A 103 15.49 8.68 -9.76
C ALA A 103 14.55 8.94 -10.95
N TYR A 104 14.15 7.89 -11.67
CA TYR A 104 13.21 8.01 -12.78
C TYR A 104 11.85 8.54 -12.33
N LEU A 105 11.28 8.00 -11.24
CA LEU A 105 10.01 8.51 -10.70
C LEU A 105 10.15 9.97 -10.26
N ALA A 106 11.26 10.30 -9.58
CA ALA A 106 11.52 11.67 -9.13
C ALA A 106 11.60 12.68 -10.28
N GLU A 107 12.26 12.30 -11.38
CA GLU A 107 12.44 13.15 -12.57
C GLU A 107 11.17 13.24 -13.42
N THR A 108 10.37 12.17 -13.48
CA THR A 108 9.20 12.08 -14.36
C THR A 108 7.94 12.61 -13.69
N PHE A 109 7.72 12.27 -12.42
CA PHE A 109 6.48 12.53 -11.67
C PHE A 109 6.70 13.39 -10.43
N GLY A 110 7.93 13.85 -10.19
CA GLY A 110 8.27 14.67 -9.04
C GLY A 110 8.76 13.87 -7.83
N ARG A 111 9.37 14.59 -6.89
CA ARG A 111 10.01 14.01 -5.70
C ARG A 111 9.02 13.18 -4.87
N ASP A 112 7.79 13.65 -4.75
CA ASP A 112 6.77 13.02 -3.91
C ASP A 112 6.38 11.64 -4.43
N ALA A 113 6.36 11.41 -5.75
CA ALA A 113 6.14 10.09 -6.34
C ALA A 113 7.26 9.10 -5.97
N ALA A 114 8.52 9.55 -5.95
CA ALA A 114 9.64 8.71 -5.53
C ALA A 114 9.59 8.39 -4.02
N ILE A 115 9.17 9.36 -3.20
CA ILE A 115 8.96 9.17 -1.75
C ILE A 115 7.81 8.19 -1.50
N ALA A 116 6.67 8.38 -2.16
CA ALA A 116 5.49 7.53 -2.08
C ALA A 116 5.83 6.07 -2.41
N PHE A 117 6.52 5.84 -3.52
CA PHE A 117 6.97 4.51 -3.90
C PHE A 117 7.93 3.90 -2.88
N ALA A 118 8.96 4.65 -2.46
CA ALA A 118 9.95 4.16 -1.51
C ALA A 118 9.31 3.77 -0.17
N TYR A 119 8.52 4.68 0.42
CA TYR A 119 7.78 4.45 1.65
C TYR A 119 6.82 3.28 1.55
N GLY A 120 5.90 3.35 0.58
CA GLY A 120 4.86 2.37 0.41
C GLY A 120 5.41 0.98 0.16
N SER A 121 6.55 0.86 -0.54
CA SER A 121 7.20 -0.42 -0.79
C SER A 121 7.80 -1.07 0.46
N ASP A 122 8.28 -0.29 1.43
CA ASP A 122 8.73 -0.82 2.72
C ASP A 122 7.54 -1.29 3.55
N ILE A 123 6.51 -0.45 3.66
CA ILE A 123 5.29 -0.79 4.42
C ILE A 123 4.62 -2.03 3.83
N GLN A 124 4.43 -2.08 2.52
CA GLN A 124 3.78 -3.21 1.86
C GLN A 124 4.59 -4.49 1.98
N PHE A 125 5.93 -4.41 1.92
CA PHE A 125 6.79 -5.57 2.13
C PHE A 125 6.65 -6.15 3.54
N ASP A 126 6.63 -5.29 4.56
CA ASP A 126 6.49 -5.69 5.96
C ASP A 126 5.12 -6.31 6.23
N GLN A 127 4.05 -5.65 5.78
CA GLN A 127 2.68 -6.13 5.93
C GLN A 127 2.46 -7.51 5.30
N ILE A 128 2.90 -7.70 4.05
CA ILE A 128 2.79 -9.00 3.37
C ILE A 128 3.65 -10.06 4.08
N SER A 129 4.82 -9.67 4.61
CA SER A 129 5.69 -10.59 5.34
C SER A 129 5.07 -11.08 6.64
N GLU A 130 4.34 -10.23 7.36
CA GLU A 130 3.56 -10.61 8.54
C GLU A 130 2.41 -11.56 8.17
N ASP A 131 1.64 -11.24 7.14
CA ASP A 131 0.55 -12.10 6.64
C ASP A 131 1.07 -13.49 6.21
N LEU A 132 2.23 -13.55 5.54
CA LEU A 132 2.89 -14.81 5.19
C LEU A 132 3.32 -15.62 6.40
N ALA A 133 3.84 -14.95 7.43
CA ALA A 133 4.26 -15.63 8.65
C ALA A 133 3.08 -16.28 9.38
N GLU A 134 1.90 -15.63 9.37
CA GLU A 134 0.67 -16.20 9.93
C GLU A 134 0.09 -17.31 9.05
N LEU A 135 0.00 -17.11 7.73
CA LEU A 135 -0.45 -18.16 6.80
C LEU A 135 0.42 -19.42 6.89
N GLY A 136 1.73 -19.27 7.10
CA GLY A 136 2.66 -20.38 7.26
C GLY A 136 2.39 -21.28 8.47
N LYS A 137 1.57 -20.84 9.43
CA LYS A 137 1.13 -21.63 10.59
C LYS A 137 -0.12 -22.45 10.32
N LEU A 138 -0.83 -22.17 9.23
CA LEU A 138 -2.09 -22.82 8.86
C LEU A 138 -1.85 -24.00 7.89
N PRO A 139 -2.83 -24.92 7.73
CA PRO A 139 -2.73 -26.00 6.75
C PRO A 139 -2.56 -25.48 5.32
N ARG A 140 -1.90 -26.27 4.45
CA ARG A 140 -1.80 -25.98 3.02
C ARG A 140 -3.19 -25.76 2.41
N GLY A 141 -3.33 -24.72 1.59
CA GLY A 141 -4.60 -24.31 0.99
C GLY A 141 -5.38 -23.29 1.82
N SER A 142 -4.85 -22.87 2.98
CA SER A 142 -5.40 -21.73 3.70
C SER A 142 -5.12 -20.41 2.96
N HIS A 143 -5.98 -19.41 3.17
CA HIS A 143 -5.92 -18.12 2.49
C HIS A 143 -6.09 -16.94 3.45
N LEU A 144 -5.78 -15.72 3.00
CA LEU A 144 -5.77 -14.51 3.84
C LEU A 144 -7.09 -14.28 4.60
N GLY A 145 -8.24 -14.54 3.97
CA GLY A 145 -9.55 -14.44 4.60
C GLY A 145 -9.80 -15.39 5.78
N GLN A 146 -8.88 -16.29 6.11
CA GLN A 146 -8.93 -17.16 7.29
C GLN A 146 -7.99 -16.72 8.42
N LEU A 147 -7.18 -15.68 8.20
CA LEU A 147 -6.37 -15.09 9.25
C LEU A 147 -7.27 -14.31 10.22
N ASP A 148 -6.94 -14.36 11.52
CA ASP A 148 -7.60 -13.52 12.53
C ASP A 148 -7.35 -12.03 12.26
N CYS A 149 -6.17 -11.71 11.73
CA CYS A 149 -5.79 -10.39 11.26
C CYS A 149 -4.98 -10.54 9.97
N SER A 150 -5.39 -9.83 8.93
CA SER A 150 -4.55 -9.62 7.76
C SER A 150 -4.42 -8.12 7.50
N TRP A 151 -3.22 -7.71 7.10
CA TRP A 151 -2.97 -6.35 6.63
C TRP A 151 -3.41 -6.17 5.19
N THR A 152 -3.23 -7.22 4.38
CA THR A 152 -3.39 -7.16 2.92
C THR A 152 -4.79 -7.56 2.46
N ALA A 153 -5.52 -8.38 3.23
CA ALA A 153 -6.81 -8.95 2.80
C ALA A 153 -7.84 -7.91 2.39
N ASP A 154 -7.98 -6.84 3.19
CA ASP A 154 -8.96 -5.77 2.97
C ASP A 154 -8.54 -4.81 1.85
N LEU A 155 -7.27 -4.86 1.43
CA LEU A 155 -6.73 -4.04 0.35
C LEU A 155 -6.83 -4.75 -1.01
N LEU A 156 -6.89 -6.08 -1.01
CA LEU A 156 -7.02 -6.87 -2.22
C LEU A 156 -8.48 -6.96 -2.70
N PRO A 157 -8.73 -7.17 -3.99
CA PRO A 157 -10.08 -7.32 -4.53
C PRO A 157 -10.88 -8.43 -3.82
N GLU A 158 -12.06 -8.10 -3.29
CA GLU A 158 -12.85 -9.04 -2.46
C GLU A 158 -13.27 -10.30 -3.24
N GLN A 159 -13.54 -10.17 -4.55
CA GLN A 159 -14.01 -11.26 -5.42
C GLN A 159 -13.13 -12.52 -5.33
N PHE A 160 -11.82 -12.36 -5.09
CA PHE A 160 -10.87 -13.47 -5.08
C PHE A 160 -10.30 -13.78 -3.68
N LEU A 161 -10.96 -13.34 -2.60
CA LEU A 161 -10.47 -13.48 -1.22
C LEU A 161 -9.99 -14.89 -0.85
N THR A 162 -10.67 -15.93 -1.35
CA THR A 162 -10.34 -17.34 -1.07
C THR A 162 -9.17 -17.88 -1.89
N ARG A 163 -8.71 -17.11 -2.88
CA ARG A 163 -7.58 -17.45 -3.77
C ARG A 163 -6.25 -16.86 -3.28
N TYR A 164 -6.27 -15.98 -2.29
CA TYR A 164 -5.08 -15.38 -1.69
C TYR A 164 -4.39 -16.34 -0.71
N ASP A 165 -3.88 -17.45 -1.24
CA ASP A 165 -3.15 -18.46 -0.49
C ASP A 165 -1.68 -18.10 -0.28
N TYR A 166 -0.95 -18.95 0.43
CA TYR A 166 0.47 -18.73 0.72
C TYR A 166 1.32 -18.52 -0.55
N GLU A 167 1.06 -19.28 -1.62
CA GLU A 167 1.86 -19.21 -2.85
C GLU A 167 1.61 -17.88 -3.58
N PHE A 168 0.36 -17.42 -3.64
CA PHE A 168 0.00 -16.10 -4.15
C PHE A 168 0.62 -14.97 -3.34
N VAL A 169 0.44 -14.98 -2.02
CA VAL A 169 0.95 -13.90 -1.13
C VAL A 169 2.49 -13.88 -1.16
N TYR A 170 3.14 -15.04 -1.32
CA TYR A 170 4.58 -15.12 -1.49
C TYR A 170 5.02 -14.47 -2.81
N ALA A 171 4.29 -14.75 -3.90
CA ALA A 171 4.53 -14.11 -5.19
C ALA A 171 4.35 -12.59 -5.10
N LEU A 172 3.29 -12.11 -4.45
CA LEU A 172 3.04 -10.68 -4.23
C LEU A 172 4.22 -10.00 -3.52
N ARG A 173 4.76 -10.64 -2.46
CA ARG A 173 5.96 -10.14 -1.77
C ARG A 173 7.19 -10.10 -2.67
N GLN A 174 7.39 -11.12 -3.51
CA GLN A 174 8.51 -11.12 -4.45
C GLN A 174 8.34 -10.04 -5.52
N THR A 175 7.12 -9.75 -5.93
CA THR A 175 6.82 -8.65 -6.85
C THR A 175 7.22 -7.30 -6.25
N VAL A 176 6.96 -7.04 -4.96
CA VAL A 176 7.45 -5.82 -4.27
C VAL A 176 8.96 -5.67 -4.42
N ASN A 177 9.73 -6.73 -4.12
CA ASN A 177 11.19 -6.71 -4.25
C ASN A 177 11.65 -6.51 -5.71
N ALA A 178 10.96 -7.14 -6.66
CA ALA A 178 11.25 -7.01 -8.07
C ALA A 178 11.02 -5.57 -8.53
N LEU A 179 9.91 -4.94 -8.16
CA LEU A 179 9.62 -3.55 -8.47
C LEU A 179 10.66 -2.61 -7.86
N ARG A 180 11.00 -2.75 -6.57
CA ARG A 180 12.06 -1.95 -5.91
C ARG A 180 13.38 -2.02 -6.69
N THR A 181 13.81 -3.23 -7.06
CA THR A 181 15.05 -3.44 -7.81
C THR A 181 15.00 -2.87 -9.24
N ARG A 182 13.83 -2.92 -9.88
CA ARG A 182 13.66 -2.55 -11.27
C ARG A 182 13.49 -1.03 -11.43
N PHE A 183 12.74 -0.39 -10.53
CA PHE A 183 12.47 1.04 -10.54
C PHE A 183 13.68 1.87 -10.12
N THR A 184 14.51 1.39 -9.19
CA THR A 184 15.82 2.01 -8.84
C THR A 184 16.77 2.07 -10.05
N ARG A 185 16.57 1.19 -11.04
CA ARG A 185 17.32 1.17 -12.30
C ARG A 185 16.63 1.91 -13.45
N GLY A 186 15.52 2.59 -13.19
CA GLY A 186 14.76 3.36 -14.17
C GLY A 186 13.87 2.52 -15.11
N TYR A 187 13.64 1.24 -14.80
CA TYR A 187 12.75 0.39 -15.58
C TYR A 187 11.37 0.34 -14.90
N THR A 188 10.44 1.20 -15.28
CA THR A 188 9.14 1.34 -14.60
C THR A 188 7.99 0.58 -15.24
N ARG A 189 8.19 0.00 -16.42
CA ARG A 189 7.15 -0.75 -17.12
C ARG A 189 6.68 -1.98 -16.32
N LEU A 190 5.37 -2.16 -16.27
CA LEU A 190 4.70 -3.29 -15.61
C LEU A 190 4.21 -4.28 -16.67
N HIS A 191 4.33 -5.58 -16.42
CA HIS A 191 4.14 -6.63 -17.42
C HIS A 191 3.00 -7.61 -17.12
N SER A 192 2.39 -7.51 -15.95
CA SER A 192 1.33 -8.40 -15.48
C SER A 192 0.43 -7.71 -14.46
N VAL A 193 -0.76 -8.26 -14.23
CA VAL A 193 -1.72 -7.68 -13.26
C VAL A 193 -1.16 -7.74 -11.84
N ILE A 194 -0.38 -8.77 -11.47
CA ILE A 194 0.26 -8.76 -10.15
C ILE A 194 1.24 -7.60 -9.99
N GLU A 195 1.91 -7.18 -11.07
CA GLU A 195 2.84 -6.04 -11.02
C GLU A 195 2.08 -4.71 -10.88
N GLU A 196 1.02 -4.49 -11.66
CA GLU A 196 0.13 -3.33 -11.50
C GLU A 196 -0.52 -3.32 -10.11
N LEU A 197 -1.08 -4.45 -9.66
CA LEU A 197 -1.70 -4.56 -8.34
C LEU A 197 -0.71 -4.29 -7.22
N THR A 198 0.52 -4.79 -7.34
CA THR A 198 1.58 -4.52 -6.34
C THR A 198 1.91 -3.03 -6.33
N PHE A 199 2.03 -2.40 -7.49
CA PHE A 199 2.33 -0.97 -7.58
C PHE A 199 1.18 -0.11 -7.01
N TYR A 200 -0.07 -0.46 -7.33
CA TYR A 200 -1.26 0.14 -6.73
C TYR A 200 -1.24 0.06 -5.20
N LEU A 201 -1.03 -1.12 -4.63
CA LEU A 201 -0.98 -1.31 -3.17
C LEU A 201 0.16 -0.51 -2.53
N ILE A 202 1.32 -0.43 -3.19
CA ILE A 202 2.44 0.40 -2.73
C ILE A 202 2.03 1.87 -2.67
N LEU A 203 1.41 2.40 -3.72
CA LEU A 203 1.00 3.80 -3.76
C LEU A 203 -0.13 4.10 -2.78
N GLN A 204 -1.08 3.18 -2.58
CA GLN A 204 -2.14 3.34 -1.60
C GLN A 204 -1.61 3.47 -0.16
N GLU A 205 -0.52 2.77 0.19
CA GLU A 205 0.12 2.95 1.50
C GLU A 205 0.68 4.37 1.72
N ALA A 206 0.97 5.09 0.63
CA ALA A 206 1.44 6.47 0.68
C ALA A 206 0.35 7.44 1.16
N ASP A 207 -0.93 7.07 1.20
CA ASP A 207 -2.00 7.90 1.78
C ASP A 207 -1.76 8.19 3.28
N SER A 208 -0.98 7.35 3.95
CA SER A 208 -0.58 7.56 5.34
C SER A 208 0.64 8.49 5.51
N LEU A 209 1.33 8.85 4.42
CA LEU A 209 2.54 9.70 4.47
C LEU A 209 2.32 11.07 5.13
N PRO A 210 1.24 11.83 4.82
CA PRO A 210 1.02 13.12 5.46
C PRO A 210 0.98 13.06 7.00
N ASP A 211 0.51 11.94 7.55
CA ASP A 211 0.40 11.73 9.00
C ASP A 211 1.73 11.33 9.66
N VAL A 212 2.66 10.72 8.91
CA VAL A 212 3.93 10.18 9.45
C VAL A 212 5.16 10.95 9.00
N TYR A 213 5.04 11.75 7.94
CA TYR A 213 6.09 12.56 7.35
C TYR A 213 5.55 13.96 7.03
N PRO A 214 5.48 14.86 8.03
CA PRO A 214 4.93 16.21 7.86
C PRO A 214 5.52 17.05 6.70
N PRO A 215 6.80 16.91 6.30
CA PRO A 215 7.29 17.58 5.09
C PRO A 215 6.51 17.22 3.82
N PHE A 216 5.96 16.00 3.73
CA PHE A 216 5.09 15.58 2.64
C PHE A 216 3.73 16.29 2.69
N ALA A 217 3.16 16.46 3.89
CA ALA A 217 1.90 17.18 4.09
C ALA A 217 1.98 18.67 3.78
N HIS A 218 3.19 19.24 3.73
CA HIS A 218 3.45 20.64 3.42
C HIS A 218 3.91 20.86 1.97
N GLY A 219 4.03 19.80 1.17
CA GLY A 219 4.28 19.87 -0.26
C GLY A 219 3.02 20.25 -1.06
N ASP A 220 3.14 20.23 -2.38
CA ASP A 220 2.01 20.40 -3.31
C ASP A 220 1.18 19.11 -3.43
N TYR A 221 1.51 18.06 -2.68
CA TYR A 221 0.82 16.76 -2.73
C TYR A 221 -0.68 16.90 -2.43
N HIS A 222 -1.50 16.35 -3.31
CA HIS A 222 -2.96 16.30 -3.15
C HIS A 222 -3.45 14.87 -2.89
N ASP A 223 -4.52 14.75 -2.08
CA ASP A 223 -5.18 13.47 -1.82
C ASP A 223 -5.61 12.83 -3.16
N GLY A 224 -5.21 11.58 -3.38
CA GLY A 224 -5.45 10.85 -4.64
C GLY A 224 -4.52 11.18 -5.81
N GLU A 225 -3.52 12.05 -5.66
CA GLU A 225 -2.57 12.38 -6.75
C GLU A 225 -1.77 11.18 -7.24
N TRP A 226 -1.57 10.18 -6.38
CA TRP A 226 -0.91 8.94 -6.77
C TRP A 226 -1.69 8.13 -7.81
N GLU A 227 -3.01 8.30 -7.93
CA GLU A 227 -3.81 7.64 -8.96
C GLU A 227 -3.42 8.13 -10.37
N GLU A 228 -3.05 9.40 -10.51
CA GLU A 228 -2.55 9.95 -11.78
C GLU A 228 -1.19 9.32 -12.13
N TRP A 229 -0.27 9.24 -11.16
CA TRP A 229 1.02 8.57 -11.36
C TRP A 229 0.85 7.08 -11.68
N PHE A 230 -0.11 6.42 -11.03
CA PHE A 230 -0.48 5.05 -11.32
C PHE A 230 -0.93 4.90 -12.78
N GLY A 231 -1.86 5.74 -13.21
CA GLY A 231 -2.38 5.76 -14.58
C GLY A 231 -1.28 6.01 -15.61
N ASP A 232 -0.38 6.96 -15.36
CA ASP A 232 0.73 7.27 -16.27
C ASP A 232 1.74 6.12 -16.39
N VAL A 233 2.02 5.39 -15.29
CA VAL A 233 2.94 4.24 -15.30
C VAL A 233 2.30 3.02 -15.98
N CYS A 234 1.02 2.77 -15.73
CA CYS A 234 0.30 1.63 -16.30
C CYS A 234 -0.12 1.88 -17.76
N GLY A 235 -0.38 3.13 -18.12
CA GLY A 235 -0.90 3.55 -19.43
C GLY A 235 -2.43 3.60 -19.50
N ASP A 236 -3.12 3.21 -18.41
CA ASP A 236 -4.56 3.18 -18.22
C ASP A 236 -4.89 3.09 -16.72
N THR A 237 -6.19 3.06 -16.38
CA THR A 237 -6.71 2.83 -15.03
C THR A 237 -7.51 1.53 -14.94
N ASP A 238 -7.30 0.60 -15.89
CA ASP A 238 -8.14 -0.59 -16.05
C ASP A 238 -8.11 -1.47 -14.78
N LEU A 239 -6.98 -1.52 -14.08
CA LEU A 239 -6.88 -2.22 -12.81
C LEU A 239 -7.88 -1.70 -11.77
N ILE A 240 -8.00 -0.38 -11.63
CA ILE A 240 -8.89 0.25 -10.65
C ILE A 240 -10.34 -0.02 -11.05
N ASP A 241 -10.67 0.24 -12.32
CA ASP A 241 -12.02 0.10 -12.85
C ASP A 241 -12.52 -1.36 -12.81
N LEU A 242 -11.65 -2.33 -13.11
CA LEU A 242 -12.03 -3.74 -13.22
C LEU A 242 -11.93 -4.50 -11.90
N LEU A 243 -10.89 -4.27 -11.09
CA LEU A 243 -10.68 -5.01 -9.84
C LEU A 243 -11.40 -4.38 -8.64
N TYR A 244 -11.56 -3.07 -8.62
CA TYR A 244 -12.16 -2.33 -7.51
C TYR A 244 -13.52 -1.69 -7.86
N GLY A 245 -13.96 -1.81 -9.11
CA GLY A 245 -15.32 -1.46 -9.52
C GLY A 245 -16.37 -2.52 -9.14
N ASP A 246 -17.64 -2.16 -9.27
CA ASP A 246 -18.79 -3.03 -8.95
C ASP A 246 -19.09 -4.07 -10.07
N TYR A 247 -18.05 -4.75 -10.57
CA TYR A 247 -18.16 -5.72 -11.67
C TYR A 247 -17.69 -7.11 -11.24
N VAL A 248 -18.38 -8.15 -11.73
CA VAL A 248 -17.89 -9.52 -11.63
C VAL A 248 -17.00 -9.81 -12.82
N ILE A 249 -15.72 -10.09 -12.55
CA ILE A 249 -14.76 -10.37 -13.61
C ILE A 249 -14.95 -11.79 -14.14
N SER A 250 -15.19 -11.91 -15.45
CA SER A 250 -15.28 -13.20 -16.16
C SER A 250 -13.91 -13.90 -16.24
N PRO A 251 -13.85 -15.25 -16.20
CA PRO A 251 -12.61 -16.00 -16.40
C PRO A 251 -11.85 -15.69 -17.70
N ASP A 252 -12.53 -15.19 -18.74
CA ASP A 252 -11.89 -14.81 -20.01
C ASP A 252 -11.22 -13.43 -19.98
N ASN A 253 -11.46 -12.64 -18.93
CA ASN A 253 -10.89 -11.31 -18.78
C ASN A 253 -9.44 -11.40 -18.26
N ILE A 254 -8.55 -10.60 -18.81
CA ILE A 254 -7.11 -10.57 -18.45
C ILE A 254 -6.86 -10.17 -16.99
N TYR A 255 -7.81 -9.48 -16.34
CA TYR A 255 -7.80 -9.11 -14.92
C TYR A 255 -8.44 -10.17 -14.02
N HIS A 256 -8.91 -11.31 -14.55
CA HIS A 256 -9.32 -12.43 -13.69
C HIS A 256 -8.10 -13.02 -12.98
N PHE A 257 -8.26 -13.45 -11.72
CA PHE A 257 -7.16 -13.93 -10.86
C PHE A 257 -6.24 -14.97 -11.52
N ASP A 258 -6.80 -15.87 -12.33
CA ASP A 258 -6.06 -16.93 -13.02
C ASP A 258 -5.05 -16.40 -14.07
N HIS A 259 -5.04 -15.10 -14.32
CA HIS A 259 -4.14 -14.42 -15.25
C HIS A 259 -3.11 -13.53 -14.55
N TRP A 260 -3.23 -13.30 -13.24
CA TRP A 260 -2.45 -12.24 -12.57
C TRP A 260 -0.93 -12.42 -12.64
N LEU A 261 -0.47 -13.68 -12.61
CA LEU A 261 0.95 -14.02 -12.69
C LEU A 261 1.49 -14.10 -14.14
N LYS A 262 0.62 -14.00 -15.16
CA LYS A 262 1.03 -14.12 -16.57
C LYS A 262 1.61 -12.79 -17.04
N GLN A 263 2.77 -12.84 -17.70
CA GLN A 263 3.26 -11.70 -18.46
C GLN A 263 2.39 -11.52 -19.69
N GLN A 264 1.62 -10.43 -19.73
CA GLN A 264 0.63 -10.17 -20.76
C GLN A 264 0.60 -8.70 -21.21
N PHE A 265 1.25 -7.80 -20.47
CA PHE A 265 1.36 -6.39 -20.83
C PHE A 265 2.70 -6.10 -21.51
N TYR A 266 2.63 -5.26 -22.56
CA TYR A 266 3.80 -4.76 -23.29
C TYR A 266 4.78 -5.85 -23.77
N MET A 267 4.25 -7.03 -24.13
CA MET A 267 5.05 -8.14 -24.63
C MET A 267 5.63 -7.82 -26.01
N PRO A 268 6.89 -8.18 -26.29
CA PRO A 268 7.42 -8.08 -27.64
C PRO A 268 6.55 -8.93 -28.57
N GLN A 269 6.04 -8.34 -29.64
CA GLN A 269 5.37 -9.09 -30.70
C GLN A 269 6.32 -10.20 -31.18
N PRO A 270 5.89 -11.48 -31.26
CA PRO A 270 6.70 -12.50 -31.88
C PRO A 270 7.01 -12.04 -33.30
N LYS A 271 8.30 -12.04 -33.68
CA LYS A 271 8.70 -11.81 -35.07
C LYS A 271 7.99 -12.87 -35.90
N GLY A 272 6.93 -12.47 -36.62
CA GLY A 272 6.21 -13.37 -37.51
C GLY A 272 7.20 -14.00 -38.47
N ASP A 273 7.13 -15.32 -38.61
CA ASP A 273 7.85 -16.05 -39.65
C ASP A 273 7.63 -15.34 -40.98
N HIS A 274 8.73 -14.98 -41.65
CA HIS A 274 8.67 -14.52 -43.04
C HIS A 274 8.03 -15.63 -43.88
N GLN A 275 6.76 -15.42 -44.23
CA GLN A 275 6.10 -16.18 -45.27
C GLN A 275 6.81 -15.85 -46.60
N PRO A 276 7.23 -16.84 -47.40
CA PRO A 276 7.94 -16.58 -48.64
C PRO A 276 7.01 -15.83 -49.60
N ASP A 277 7.55 -14.79 -50.22
CA ASP A 277 6.90 -13.99 -51.25
C ASP A 277 6.57 -14.90 -52.43
N ASP A 278 5.29 -15.27 -52.58
CA ASP A 278 4.74 -15.93 -53.77
C ASP A 278 4.79 -14.91 -54.93
N THR A 279 5.97 -14.75 -55.51
CA THR A 279 6.11 -14.22 -56.86
C THR A 279 5.68 -15.31 -57.84
N GLN A 280 4.39 -15.35 -58.13
CA GLN A 280 3.87 -16.01 -59.32
C GLN A 280 4.46 -15.32 -60.55
N ASP A 281 5.34 -16.05 -61.24
CA ASP A 281 5.46 -15.99 -62.69
C ASP A 281 4.06 -16.05 -63.31
N ASP A 282 3.70 -15.04 -64.09
CA ASP A 282 2.82 -15.26 -65.24
C ASP A 282 3.37 -14.48 -66.44
N ASP A 283 3.85 -15.29 -67.37
CA ASP A 283 4.40 -14.96 -68.66
C ASP A 283 3.28 -14.56 -69.65
N HIS A 284 3.70 -13.92 -70.74
CA HIS A 284 3.00 -13.77 -72.03
C HIS A 284 2.09 -12.57 -72.31
N LEU A 285 2.68 -11.60 -73.03
CA LEU A 285 2.44 -11.26 -74.45
C LEU A 285 1.01 -11.01 -74.98
N ILE A 286 1.00 -10.14 -76.00
CA ILE A 286 -0.06 -9.76 -76.98
C ILE A 286 -0.76 -8.45 -76.54
N LYS A 287 -0.58 -7.28 -77.18
CA LYS A 287 -0.34 -6.94 -78.59
C LYS A 287 0.27 -5.54 -78.70
#